data_AF-A0A1I1RBZ0-F1
#
_entry.id   AF-A0A1I1RBZ0-F1
#
_cell.length_a   1.000
_cell.length_b   1.000
_cell.length_c   1.000
_cell.angle_alpha   90.00
_cell.angle_beta   90.00
_cell.angle_gamma   90.00
#
_symmetry.space_group_name_H-M   'P 1'
#
loop_
_entity.id
_entity.type
_entity.pdbx_description
1 polymer ?
#
loop_
_entity_poly.entity_id
_entity_poly.type
_entity_poly.pdbx_seq_one_letter_code
_entity_poly.pdbx_strand_id
1 'polypeptide(L)' 'MLEYKFDTQLLIEGENLSEDKINEYITKNIEGDCLLAVGDEELIKIHFHTNTPWKVL' A
#
# COMPACT_ATOMS: atom_id res chain seq x y z
N MET A 1 -19.03 11.61 -5.47
CA MET A 1 -19.05 10.41 -4.59
C MET A 1 -17.63 9.85 -4.63
N LEU A 2 -17.03 9.48 -3.50
CA LEU A 2 -15.66 8.91 -3.51
C LEU A 2 -15.66 7.58 -4.27
N GLU A 3 -14.74 7.41 -5.22
CA GLU A 3 -14.58 6.19 -6.02
C GLU A 3 -14.08 5.02 -5.14
N TYR A 4 -13.11 5.30 -4.26
CA TYR A 4 -12.59 4.37 -3.26
C TYR A 4 -12.99 4.81 -1.85
N LYS A 5 -13.70 3.94 -1.13
CA LYS A 5 -14.37 4.30 0.13
C LYS A 5 -13.55 4.03 1.38
N PHE A 6 -12.57 3.14 1.31
CA PHE A 6 -11.77 2.75 2.47
C PHE A 6 -10.35 3.27 2.32
N ASP A 7 -9.89 3.98 3.34
CA ASP A 7 -8.48 4.27 3.55
C ASP A 7 -7.83 3.10 4.29
N THR A 8 -6.82 2.49 3.69
CA THR A 8 -6.08 1.34 4.22
C THR A 8 -4.67 1.80 4.56
N GLN A 9 -4.35 1.77 5.85
CA GLN A 9 -3.03 2.14 6.36
C GLN A 9 -2.40 0.98 7.11
N LEU A 10 -1.15 0.65 6.75
CA LEU A 10 -0.42 -0.50 7.29
C LEU A 10 1.05 -0.13 7.55
N LEU A 11 1.68 -0.92 8.42
CA LEU A 11 3.12 -0.95 8.60
C LEU A 11 3.61 -2.34 8.21
N ILE A 12 4.63 -2.39 7.36
CA ILE A 12 5.31 -3.61 6.94
C ILE A 12 6.70 -3.57 7.57
N GLU A 13 6.95 -4.48 8.51
CA GLU A 13 8.27 -4.69 9.11
C GLU A 13 8.96 -5.87 8.42
N GLY A 14 10.27 -5.77 8.19
CA GLY A 14 11.03 -6.82 7.53
C GLY A 14 12.50 -6.48 7.36
N GLU A 15 13.18 -7.19 6.45
CA GLU A 15 14.57 -6.93 6.08
C GLU A 15 14.66 -6.77 4.56
N ASN A 16 15.52 -5.86 4.08
CA ASN A 16 15.72 -5.57 2.65
C ASN A 16 14.43 -5.17 1.92
N LEU A 17 13.56 -4.41 2.60
CA LEU A 17 12.33 -3.90 2.01
C LEU A 17 12.64 -2.91 0.87
N SER A 18 11.73 -2.81 -0.10
CA SER A 18 11.84 -1.92 -1.25
C SER A 18 10.50 -1.27 -1.54
N GLU A 19 10.44 0.04 -1.35
CA GLU A 19 9.27 0.87 -1.64
C GLU A 19 8.81 0.70 -3.09
N ASP A 20 9.76 0.69 -4.05
CA ASP A 20 9.46 0.54 -5.47
C ASP A 20 8.75 -0.79 -5.77
N LYS A 21 9.23 -1.90 -5.20
CA LYS A 21 8.62 -3.22 -5.41
C LYS A 21 7.22 -3.29 -4.81
N ILE A 22 7.02 -2.70 -3.63
CA ILE A 22 5.70 -2.66 -2.99
C ILE A 22 4.73 -1.78 -3.79
N ASN A 23 5.20 -0.61 -4.23
CA ASN A 23 4.43 0.29 -5.09
C ASN A 23 3.99 -0.40 -6.39
N GLU A 24 4.92 -1.10 -7.07
CA GLU A 24 4.62 -1.82 -8.30
C GLU A 24 3.59 -2.93 -8.05
N TYR A 25 3.76 -3.72 -6.99
CA TYR A 25 2.84 -4.81 -6.68
C TYR A 25 1.43 -4.31 -6.39
N ILE A 26 1.26 -3.34 -5.49
CA ILE A 26 -0.07 -2.83 -5.13
C ILE A 26 -0.74 -2.22 -6.37
N THR A 27 -0.04 -1.35 -7.11
CA THR A 27 -0.58 -0.68 -8.31
C THR A 27 -1.00 -1.67 -9.40
N LYS A 28 -0.27 -2.79 -9.55
CA LYS A 28 -0.54 -3.79 -10.59
C LYS A 28 -1.66 -4.78 -10.21
N ASN A 29 -1.89 -5.01 -8.92
CA ASN A 29 -2.75 -6.11 -8.46
C ASN A 29 -4.01 -5.65 -7.71
N ILE A 30 -4.05 -4.40 -7.24
CA ILE A 30 -5.13 -3.88 -6.38
C ILE A 30 -5.65 -2.58 -6.97
N GLU A 31 -6.96 -2.55 -7.24
CA GLU A 31 -7.65 -1.36 -7.73
C GLU A 31 -7.80 -0.34 -6.59
N GLY A 32 -7.41 0.90 -6.86
CA GLY A 32 -7.36 1.96 -5.86
C GLY A 32 -6.66 3.21 -6.34
N ASP A 33 -6.52 4.18 -5.44
CA ASP A 33 -5.80 5.43 -5.69
C ASP A 33 -4.96 5.87 -4.48
N CYS A 34 -4.20 6.95 -4.65
CA CYS A 34 -3.43 7.61 -3.60
C CYS A 34 -2.46 6.68 -2.84
N LEU A 35 -1.80 5.77 -3.55
CA LEU A 35 -0.78 4.91 -2.95
C LEU A 35 0.42 5.73 -2.48
N LEU A 36 0.80 5.56 -1.21
CA LEU A 36 2.09 5.97 -0.66
C LEU A 36 2.69 4.77 0.06
N ALA A 37 3.84 4.29 -0.42
CA ALA A 37 4.70 3.37 0.30
C ALA A 37 6.02 4.08 0.63
N VAL A 38 6.23 4.41 1.90
CA VAL A 38 7.36 5.23 2.38
C VAL A 38 7.98 4.65 3.63
N GLY A 39 9.31 4.69 3.74
CA GLY A 39 10.05 4.14 4.87
C GLY A 39 11.50 3.85 4.53
N ASP A 40 12.01 2.74 5.06
CA ASP A 40 13.36 2.25 4.80
C ASP A 40 13.36 0.73 4.59
N GLU A 41 14.54 0.13 4.59
CA GLU A 41 14.71 -1.31 4.36
C GLU A 41 14.22 -2.20 5.52
N GLU A 42 13.88 -1.61 6.68
CA GLU A 42 13.43 -2.31 7.88
C GLU A 42 11.93 -2.08 8.16
N LEU A 43 11.41 -0.90 7.83
CA LEU A 43 10.01 -0.55 8.08
C LEU A 43 9.44 0.36 6.98
N ILE A 44 8.33 -0.07 6.37
CA ILE A 44 7.60 0.73 5.37
C ILE A 44 6.16 0.97 5.82
N LYS A 45 5.72 2.22 5.75
CA LYS A 45 4.33 2.63 5.91
C LYS A 45 3.62 2.64 4.56
N ILE A 46 2.43 2.03 4.52
CA ILE A 46 1.51 2.06 3.38
C ILE A 46 0.31 2.94 3.72
N HIS A 47 -0.08 3.80 2.77
CA HIS A 47 -1.37 4.49 2.70
C HIS A 47 -1.97 4.20 1.33
N PHE A 48 -3.21 3.70 1.28
CA PHE A 48 -3.86 3.40 0.01
C PHE A 48 -5.38 3.44 0.12
N HIS A 49 -6.06 4.07 -0.84
CA HIS A 49 -7.51 3.99 -0.90
C HIS A 49 -7.95 2.87 -1.83
N THR A 50 -8.82 1.98 -1.35
CA THR A 50 -9.37 0.89 -2.16
C THR A 50 -10.78 0.51 -1.67
N ASN A 51 -11.54 -0.21 -2.50
CA ASN A 51 -12.79 -0.85 -2.08
C ASN A 51 -12.57 -2.28 -1.57
N THR A 52 -11.33 -2.80 -1.64
CA THR A 52 -10.96 -4.15 -1.22
C THR A 52 -9.77 -4.14 -0.25
N PRO A 53 -9.91 -3.57 0.96
CA PRO A 53 -8.80 -3.44 1.92
C PRO A 53 -8.12 -4.77 2.28
N TRP A 54 -8.87 -5.88 2.28
CA TRP A 54 -8.33 -7.23 2.54
C TRP A 54 -7.35 -7.75 1.48
N LYS A 55 -7.22 -7.09 0.32
CA LYS A 55 -6.18 -7.42 -0.66
C LYS A 55 -4.83 -6.76 -0.35
N VAL A 56 -4.81 -5.75 0.51
CA VAL A 56 -3.61 -5.02 0.93
C VAL A 56 -3.00 -5.64 2.20
N LEU A 57 -3.83 -6.31 3.02
CA LEU A 57 -3.42 -7.11 4.19
C LEU A 57 -2.67 -8.39 3.77
#